data_AF-A0A952E534-F1
#
_entry.id   AF-A0A952E534-F1
#
_cell.length_a   1.000
_cell.length_b   1.000
_cell.length_c   1.000
_cell.angle_alpha   90.00
_cell.angle_beta   90.00
_cell.angle_gamma   90.00
#
_symmetry.space_group_name_H-M   'P 1'
#
loop_
_entity.id
_entity.type
_entity.pdbx_description
1 polymer ?
#
loop_
_entity_poly.entity_id
_entity_poly.type
_entity_poly.pdbx_seq_one_letter_code
_entity_poly.pdbx_strand_id
1 'polypeptide(L)' 'MSITKRELIRRCHDLADYAVKKGKLKSPLICQNCNKSVRLEKHHPSYNFPLVVKWWCTKCHRTYHNKNRKKLYRQ' A
#
# COMPACT_ATOMS: atom_id res chain seq x y z
N MET A 1 12.19 5.51 -23.15
CA MET A 1 12.77 4.84 -21.96
C MET A 1 11.65 4.12 -21.20
N SER A 2 11.64 2.79 -21.20
CA SER A 2 10.59 2.00 -20.56
C SER A 2 10.93 1.78 -19.08
N ILE A 3 10.09 2.28 -18.17
CA ILE A 3 10.28 2.08 -16.73
C ILE A 3 10.02 0.61 -16.41
N THR A 4 11.00 -0.06 -15.79
CA THR A 4 10.81 -1.44 -15.36
C THR A 4 9.83 -1.52 -14.19
N LYS A 5 9.13 -2.65 -14.06
CA LYS A 5 8.16 -2.87 -12.99
C LYS A 5 8.75 -2.71 -11.58
N ARG A 6 10.01 -3.11 -11.38
CA ARG A 6 10.72 -2.95 -10.10
C ARG A 6 10.93 -1.47 -9.78
N GLU A 7 11.33 -0.69 -10.79
CA GLU A 7 11.52 0.74 -10.64
C GLU A 7 10.21 1.48 -10.38
N LEU A 8 9.12 1.06 -11.04
CA LEU A 8 7.78 1.57 -10.76
C LEU A 8 7.38 1.35 -9.30
N ILE A 9 7.54 0.13 -8.77
CA ILE A 9 7.21 -0.18 -7.36
C ILE A 9 8.03 0.67 -6.40
N ARG A 10 9.35 0.81 -6.66
CA ARG A 10 10.24 1.64 -5.84
C ARG A 10 9.75 3.09 -5.79
N ARG A 11 9.55 3.71 -6.96
CA ARG A 11 9.02 5.08 -7.07
C ARG A 11 7.66 5.22 -6.42
N CYS A 12 6.82 4.19 -6.52
CA CYS A 12 5.50 4.17 -5.89
C CYS A 12 5.60 4.31 -4.36
N HIS A 13 6.49 3.54 -3.74
CA HIS A 13 6.73 3.62 -2.30
C HIS A 13 7.38 4.94 -1.90
N ASP A 14 8.39 5.42 -2.65
CA ASP A 14 9.07 6.69 -2.38
C ASP A 14 8.09 7.88 -2.39
N LEU A 15 7.21 7.94 -3.38
CA LEU A 15 6.19 8.99 -3.51
C LEU A 15 5.13 8.90 -2.41
N ALA A 16 4.68 7.69 -2.08
CA ALA A 16 3.72 7.47 -0.99
C ALA A 16 4.32 7.86 0.37
N ASP A 17 5.59 7.56 0.61
CA ASP A 17 6.29 7.95 1.83
C ASP A 17 6.48 9.47 1.93
N TYR A 18 6.92 10.08 0.84
CA TYR A 18 7.03 11.53 0.74
C TYR A 18 5.69 12.22 0.99
N ALA A 19 4.59 11.71 0.42
CA ALA A 19 3.26 12.27 0.62
C ALA A 19 2.76 12.16 2.06
N VAL A 20 3.08 11.05 2.76
CA VAL A 20 2.79 10.92 4.19
C VAL A 20 3.59 11.92 5.00
N LYS A 21 4.90 12.05 4.75
CA LYS A 21 5.77 13.02 5.42
C LYS A 21 5.33 14.46 5.21
N LYS A 22 4.83 14.80 4.02
CA LYS A 22 4.28 16.12 3.70
C LYS A 22 2.83 16.33 4.16
N GLY A 23 2.21 15.34 4.81
CA GLY A 23 0.81 15.42 5.26
C GLY A 23 -0.23 15.42 4.14
N LYS A 24 0.19 15.20 2.88
CA LYS A 24 -0.70 15.07 1.72
C LYS A 24 -1.45 13.73 1.73
N LEU A 25 -0.88 12.72 2.37
CA LEU A 25 -1.49 11.41 2.55
C LEU A 25 -1.59 11.11 4.04
N LYS A 26 -2.81 11.07 4.58
CA LYS A 26 -3.05 10.81 6.00
C LYS A 26 -3.21 9.32 6.25
N SER A 27 -2.46 8.78 7.21
CA SER A 27 -2.68 7.45 7.75
C SER A 27 -3.81 7.49 8.79
N PRO A 28 -4.87 6.70 8.64
CA PRO A 28 -5.87 6.54 9.68
C PRO A 28 -5.28 5.81 10.88
N LEU A 29 -5.93 5.94 12.03
CA LEU A 29 -5.56 5.21 13.25
C LEU A 29 -6.08 3.76 13.26
N ILE A 30 -7.03 3.45 12.38
CA ILE A 30 -7.70 2.15 12.31
C ILE A 30 -7.63 1.55 10.91
N CYS A 31 -7.62 0.23 10.85
CA CYS A 31 -7.66 -0.52 9.60
C CYS A 31 -8.96 -0.23 8.85
N GLN A 32 -8.86 0.14 7.57
CA GLN A 32 -10.05 0.43 6.75
C GLN A 32 -10.87 -0.81 6.39
N ASN A 33 -10.37 -2.03 6.63
CA ASN A 33 -11.08 -3.27 6.33
C ASN A 33 -11.70 -3.95 7.57
N CYS A 34 -11.11 -3.80 8.75
CA CYS A 34 -11.58 -4.48 9.96
C CYS A 34 -11.67 -3.57 11.19
N ASN A 35 -11.44 -2.27 11.01
CA ASN A 35 -11.61 -1.22 12.02
C ASN A 35 -10.73 -1.38 13.27
N LYS A 36 -9.74 -2.26 13.26
CA LYS A 36 -8.81 -2.44 14.38
C LYS A 36 -7.74 -1.35 14.41
N SER A 37 -7.49 -0.80 15.60
CA SER A 37 -6.40 0.13 15.90
C SER A 37 -5.09 -0.64 16.12
N VAL A 38 -4.49 -1.11 15.03
CA VAL A 38 -3.21 -1.84 15.04
C VAL A 38 -2.28 -1.23 14.00
N ARG A 39 -1.03 -1.68 13.97
CA ARG A 39 -0.07 -1.26 12.94
C ARG A 39 -0.67 -1.48 11.54
N LEU A 40 -0.75 -0.39 10.78
CA LEU A 40 -1.28 -0.37 9.43
C LEU A 40 -0.14 -0.36 8.41
N GLU A 41 -0.39 -1.01 7.30
CA GLU A 41 0.48 -1.08 6.14
C GLU A 41 -0.23 -0.42 4.95
N LYS A 42 0.57 0.16 4.05
CA LYS A 42 0.08 0.78 2.81
C LYS A 42 -0.18 -0.32 1.79
N HIS A 43 -1.44 -0.72 1.64
CA HIS A 43 -1.84 -1.58 0.55
C HIS A 43 -1.99 -0.76 -0.73
N HIS A 44 -1.15 -1.05 -1.71
CA HIS A 44 -1.23 -0.46 -3.05
C HIS A 44 -2.11 -1.37 -3.95
N PRO A 45 -3.33 -0.94 -4.33
CA PRO A 45 -4.15 -1.67 -5.30
C PRO A 45 -3.52 -1.63 -6.70
N SER A 46 -2.78 -0.57 -7.02
CA SER A 46 -2.01 -0.44 -8.25
C SER A 46 -0.80 0.45 -8.05
N TYR A 47 0.38 -0.03 -8.45
CA TYR A 47 1.63 0.72 -8.35
C TYR A 47 1.76 1.86 -9.37
N ASN A 48 0.80 1.98 -10.30
CA ASN A 48 0.70 3.15 -11.19
C ASN A 48 0.19 4.39 -10.46
N PHE A 49 -0.44 4.23 -9.29
CA PHE A 49 -1.07 5.30 -8.53
C PHE A 49 -0.48 5.38 -7.12
N PRO A 50 0.67 6.04 -6.93
CA PRO A 50 1.42 6.05 -5.66
C PRO A 50 0.65 6.58 -4.47
N LEU A 51 -0.22 7.57 -4.70
CA LEU A 51 -0.99 8.23 -3.65
C LEU A 51 -2.29 7.48 -3.32
N VAL A 52 -2.69 6.52 -4.16
CA VAL A 52 -3.87 5.70 -3.93
C VAL A 52 -3.45 4.49 -3.11
N VAL A 53 -3.54 4.64 -1.79
CA VAL A 53 -3.26 3.56 -0.83
C VAL A 53 -4.48 3.26 0.01
N LYS A 54 -4.63 1.99 0.38
CA LYS A 54 -5.53 1.56 1.44
C LYS A 54 -4.72 1.22 2.68
N TRP A 55 -5.19 1.63 3.84
CA TRP A 55 -4.51 1.39 5.11
C TRP A 55 -5.12 0.20 5.80
N TRP A 56 -4.43 -0.93 5.72
CA TRP A 56 -4.90 -2.20 6.25
C TRP A 56 -3.92 -2.75 7.28
N CYS A 57 -4.44 -3.46 8.27
CA CYS A 57 -3.58 -4.23 9.15
C CYS A 57 -2.95 -5.40 8.39
N THR A 58 -1.81 -5.89 8.88
CA THR A 58 -1.08 -7.01 8.27
C THR A 58 -1.94 -8.25 8.07
N LYS A 59 -2.90 -8.52 8.98
CA LYS A 59 -3.84 -9.63 8.82
C LYS A 59 -4.72 -9.44 7.58
N CYS A 60 -5.39 -8.29 7.46
CA CYS A 60 -6.23 -7.98 6.30
C CYS A 60 -5.42 -7.93 5.00
N HIS A 61 -4.21 -7.36 5.05
CA HIS A 61 -3.30 -7.32 3.91
C HIS A 61 -2.94 -8.74 3.42
N ARG A 62 -2.52 -9.63 4.32
CA ARG A 62 -2.22 -11.03 4.00
C ARG A 62 -3.45 -11.80 3.52
N THR A 63 -4.60 -11.61 4.18
CA THR A 63 -5.86 -12.25 3.75
C THR A 63 -6.23 -11.82 2.35
N TYR A 64 -6.09 -10.54 2.02
CA TYR A 64 -6.33 -10.05 0.66
C TYR A 64 -5.37 -10.71 -0.34
N HIS A 65 -4.07 -10.72 -0.06
CA HIS A 65 -3.09 -11.39 -0.92
C HIS A 65 -3.33 -12.88 -1.07
N ASN A 66 -3.81 -13.56 -0.02
CA ASN A 66 -4.12 -14.99 -0.08
C ASN A 66 -5.40 -15.27 -0.88
N LYS A 67 -6.42 -14.42 -0.78
CA LYS A 67 -7.62 -14.51 -1.61
C LYS A 67 -7.32 -14.16 -3.07
N ASN A 68 -6.42 -13.21 -3.30
CA ASN A 68 -6.02 -12.73 -4.63
C ASN A 68 -4.71 -13.35 -5.12
N ARG A 69 -4.28 -14.50 -4.56
CA ARG A 69 -2.95 -15.12 -4.73
C ARG A 69 -2.58 -15.50 -6.16
N LYS A 70 -3.47 -15.28 -7.14
CA LYS A 70 -3.13 -15.36 -8.56
C LYS A 70 -2.19 -14.26 -9.04
N LYS A 71 -1.90 -13.17 -8.29
CA LYS A 71 -0.87 -12.20 -8.71
C LYS A 71 -0.44 -11.22 -7.61
N LEU A 72 0.87 -11.21 -7.34
CA LEU A 72 1.73 -10.02 -7.18
C LEU A 72 2.13 -9.55 -5.76
N TYR A 73 3.29 -10.09 -5.35
CA TYR A 73 4.34 -9.53 -4.47
C TYR A 73 4.06 -9.36 -2.98
N ARG A 74 4.84 -10.12 -2.18
CA ARG A 74 5.13 -9.82 -0.78
C ARG A 74 6.01 -8.56 -0.75
N GLN A 75 5.51 -7.50 -0.12
CA GLN A 75 6.31 -6.36 0.35
C GLN A 75 7.11 -6.77 1.58
#